data_AF-A0A968X4Z4-F1
#
_entry.id   AF-A0A968X4Z4-F1
#
_cell.length_a   1.000
_cell.length_b   1.000
_cell.length_c   1.000
_cell.angle_alpha   90.00
_cell.angle_beta   90.00
_cell.angle_gamma   90.00
#
_symmetry.space_group_name_H-M   'P 1'
#
loop_
_entity.id
_entity.type
_entity.pdbx_description
1 polymer ?
#
loop_
_entity_poly.entity_id
_entity_poly.type
_entity_poly.pdbx_seq_one_letter_code
_entity_poly.pdbx_strand_id
1 'polypeptide(L)'
;MRNAVVVIARLALAWLFFTQLWWKLPPTFGCPADFAIKQEDGKGGYTKSSGLCSYLGYEAIFANGIGAEGQKTPRKFLVAEPKYLPGSPIQEISVDLTWLTRLNGDIVKNVIGPNVRTFGYVIWWSEFAIFILLFLGLFTRIGGLIALGVSAQLTLGLAGVPIPGDYEWEWAYIQIVVLALLMIGLAPGRILGLDALIRKWAAPVAARGNILAKLAMLVS
;
A
#
# COMPACT_ATOMS: atom_id res chain seq x y z
N MET A 1 -9.04 -12.89 -24.70
CA MET A 1 -7.88 -12.07 -24.26
C MET A 1 -8.22 -11.18 -23.07
N ARG A 2 -9.21 -10.28 -23.13
CA ARG A 2 -9.59 -9.38 -22.01
C ARG A 2 -9.71 -10.07 -20.65
N ASN A 3 -10.49 -11.15 -20.55
CA ASN A 3 -10.71 -11.86 -19.30
C ASN A 3 -9.41 -12.48 -18.73
N ALA A 4 -8.52 -12.96 -19.60
CA ALA A 4 -7.23 -13.51 -19.18
C ALA A 4 -6.33 -12.42 -18.57
N VAL A 5 -6.28 -11.23 -19.19
CA VAL A 5 -5.50 -10.09 -18.67
C VAL A 5 -5.97 -9.69 -17.28
N VAL A 6 -7.29 -9.64 -17.05
CA VAL A 6 -7.86 -9.29 -15.74
C VAL A 6 -7.50 -10.32 -14.66
N VAL A 7 -7.53 -11.61 -15.00
CA VAL A 7 -7.12 -12.69 -14.09
C VAL A 7 -5.62 -12.62 -13.80
N ILE A 8 -4.79 -12.40 -14.82
CA ILE A 8 -3.33 -12.27 -14.66
C ILE A 8 -3.02 -11.07 -13.75
N ALA A 9 -3.64 -9.92 -13.97
CA ALA A 9 -3.44 -8.73 -13.14
C ALA A 9 -3.81 -9.00 -11.67
N ARG A 10 -4.91 -9.72 -11.42
CA ARG A 10 -5.30 -10.12 -10.07
C ARG A 10 -4.26 -11.02 -9.42
N LEU A 11 -3.79 -12.05 -10.12
CA LEU A 11 -2.80 -12.99 -9.59
C LEU A 11 -1.44 -12.32 -9.37
N ALA A 12 -1.06 -11.37 -10.24
CA ALA A 12 0.14 -10.58 -10.08
C ALA A 12 0.08 -9.72 -8.80
N LEU A 13 -1.05 -9.03 -8.55
CA LEU A 13 -1.24 -8.27 -7.32
C LEU A 13 -1.24 -9.19 -6.08
N ALA A 14 -1.92 -10.33 -6.14
CA ALA A 14 -1.90 -11.32 -5.06
C ALA A 14 -0.47 -11.80 -4.76
N TRP A 15 0.30 -12.12 -5.80
CA TRP A 15 1.69 -12.56 -5.67
C TRP A 15 2.59 -11.48 -5.08
N LEU A 16 2.39 -10.21 -5.47
CA LEU A 16 3.12 -9.09 -4.89
C LEU A 16 2.91 -9.01 -3.37
N PHE A 17 1.67 -9.14 -2.89
CA PHE A 17 1.40 -9.15 -1.45
C PHE A 17 1.91 -10.41 -0.75
N PHE A 18 1.93 -11.55 -1.43
CA PHE A 18 2.52 -12.77 -0.88
C PHE A 18 4.01 -12.61 -0.57
N THR A 19 4.78 -11.97 -1.46
CA THR A 19 6.22 -11.77 -1.23
C THR A 19 6.49 -10.80 -0.07
N GLN A 20 5.59 -9.86 0.21
CA GLN A 20 5.72 -8.93 1.34
C GLN A 20 5.64 -9.61 2.71
N LEU A 21 4.96 -10.76 2.80
CA LEU A 21 4.77 -11.46 4.07
C LEU A 21 6.07 -11.95 4.71
N TRP A 22 7.09 -12.26 3.91
CA TRP A 22 8.26 -13.02 4.35
C TRP A 22 9.29 -12.19 5.10
N TRP A 23 9.49 -10.93 4.72
CA TRP A 23 10.43 -10.07 5.43
C TRP A 23 9.81 -9.43 6.69
N LYS A 24 8.49 -9.58 6.87
CA LYS A 24 7.71 -9.11 8.04
C LYS A 24 7.10 -10.25 8.85
N LEU A 25 7.71 -11.42 8.90
CA LEU A 25 7.15 -12.57 9.62
C LEU A 25 6.95 -12.26 11.13
N PRO A 26 5.77 -12.54 11.71
CA PRO A 26 5.55 -12.45 13.14
C PRO A 26 6.43 -13.45 13.92
N PRO A 27 6.74 -13.20 15.20
CA PRO A 27 6.24 -12.10 16.02
C PRO A 27 7.11 -10.83 15.98
N THR A 28 8.23 -10.84 15.26
CA THR A 28 9.21 -9.74 15.29
C THR A 28 9.06 -8.75 14.15
N PHE A 29 8.47 -9.14 13.00
CA PHE A 29 8.30 -8.28 11.83
C PHE A 29 9.63 -7.67 11.31
N GLY A 30 10.74 -8.36 11.57
CA GLY A 30 12.09 -7.88 11.29
C GLY A 30 12.56 -6.72 12.18
N CYS A 31 11.79 -6.33 13.20
CA CYS A 31 12.15 -5.29 14.16
C CYS A 31 13.18 -5.76 15.20
N PRO A 32 13.89 -4.81 15.85
CA PRO A 32 14.66 -5.11 17.06
C PRO A 32 13.76 -5.56 18.22
N ALA A 33 14.37 -6.14 19.27
CA ALA A 33 13.65 -6.74 20.39
C ALA A 33 12.76 -5.75 21.18
N ASP A 34 13.12 -4.47 21.17
CA ASP A 34 12.39 -3.37 21.80
C ASP A 34 11.36 -2.70 20.88
N PHE A 35 11.24 -3.15 19.63
CA PHE A 35 10.39 -2.55 18.59
C PHE A 35 10.65 -1.06 18.35
N ALA A 36 11.85 -0.57 18.65
CA ALA A 36 12.20 0.83 18.45
C ALA A 36 12.17 1.18 16.95
N ILE A 37 11.30 2.14 16.59
CA ILE A 37 11.28 2.70 15.23
C ILE A 37 12.53 3.56 15.00
N LYS A 38 12.95 3.67 13.73
CA LYS A 38 14.05 4.55 13.35
C LYS A 38 13.67 6.02 13.64
N GLN A 39 14.59 6.75 14.24
CA GLN A 39 14.44 8.16 14.61
C GLN A 39 15.68 8.95 14.17
N GLU A 40 15.55 10.27 14.04
CA GLU A 40 16.69 11.17 13.86
C GLU A 40 17.48 11.28 15.18
N ASP A 41 18.80 11.19 15.12
CA ASP A 41 19.67 11.19 16.31
C ASP A 41 20.10 12.59 16.78
N GLY A 42 19.56 13.65 16.15
CA GLY A 42 19.86 15.05 16.44
C GLY A 42 21.25 15.52 15.99
N LYS A 43 22.05 14.64 15.37
CA LYS A 43 23.38 14.94 14.81
C LYS A 43 23.40 14.81 13.27
N GLY A 44 22.22 14.82 12.66
CA GLY A 44 22.04 14.57 11.23
C GLY A 44 22.14 13.10 10.81
N GLY A 45 22.15 12.17 11.78
CA GLY A 45 22.11 10.74 11.56
C GLY A 45 20.78 10.12 11.99
N TYR A 46 20.70 8.79 11.90
CA TYR A 46 19.50 8.03 12.24
C TYR A 46 19.84 6.90 13.21
N THR A 47 18.94 6.64 14.17
CA THR A 47 19.05 5.49 15.06
C THR A 47 19.03 4.19 14.27
N LYS A 48 19.72 3.18 14.81
CA LYS A 48 19.70 1.83 14.23
C LYS A 48 18.34 1.18 14.51
N SER A 49 17.71 0.68 13.47
CA SER A 49 16.47 -0.12 13.50
C SER A 49 16.49 -1.02 12.26
N SER A 50 15.56 -1.98 12.18
CA SER A 50 15.51 -2.99 11.11
C SER A 50 14.07 -3.35 10.75
N GLY A 51 13.91 -4.01 9.59
CA GLY A 51 12.62 -4.52 9.13
C GLY A 51 11.53 -3.45 9.13
N LEU A 52 10.32 -3.84 9.55
CA LEU A 52 9.15 -2.95 9.56
C LEU A 52 9.40 -1.66 10.36
N CYS A 53 10.11 -1.75 11.49
CA CYS A 53 10.40 -0.60 12.36
C CYS A 53 11.29 0.46 11.70
N SER A 54 12.16 0.04 10.76
CA SER A 54 12.95 0.97 9.98
C SER A 54 12.08 1.76 9.00
N TYR A 55 11.18 1.09 8.29
CA TYR A 55 10.29 1.73 7.32
C TYR A 55 9.28 2.66 7.99
N LEU A 56 8.67 2.25 9.09
CA LEU A 56 7.81 3.13 9.90
C LEU A 56 8.57 4.38 10.38
N GLY A 57 9.84 4.23 10.76
CA GLY A 57 10.67 5.37 11.11
C GLY A 57 10.94 6.30 9.93
N TYR A 58 11.22 5.76 8.74
CA TYR A 58 11.38 6.58 7.53
C TYR A 58 10.12 7.38 7.19
N GLU A 59 8.94 6.77 7.29
CA GLU A 59 7.67 7.48 7.09
C GLU A 59 7.54 8.68 8.05
N ALA A 60 7.88 8.49 9.33
CA ALA A 60 7.78 9.55 10.34
C ALA A 60 8.85 10.66 10.17
N ILE A 61 10.09 10.28 9.85
CA ILE A 61 11.21 11.21 9.66
C ILE A 61 10.96 12.10 8.43
N PHE A 62 10.58 11.49 7.32
CA PHE A 62 10.45 12.17 6.03
C PHE A 62 9.07 12.79 5.79
N ALA A 63 8.12 12.61 6.71
CA ALA A 63 6.78 13.22 6.66
C ALA A 63 6.79 14.74 6.51
N ASN A 64 7.80 15.42 7.06
CA ASN A 64 7.91 16.87 6.96
C ASN A 64 8.55 17.36 5.64
N GLY A 65 8.91 16.43 4.75
CA GLY A 65 9.61 16.74 3.52
C GLY A 65 11.07 17.09 3.79
N ILE A 66 11.82 16.19 4.42
CA ILE A 66 13.26 16.37 4.60
C ILE A 66 13.94 15.59 3.47
N GLY A 67 14.80 16.23 2.68
CA GLY A 67 15.59 15.59 1.63
C GLY A 67 16.78 14.82 2.21
N ALA A 68 17.50 14.09 1.35
CA ALA A 68 18.67 13.29 1.73
C ALA A 68 19.78 14.07 2.45
N GLU A 69 19.83 15.40 2.27
CA GLU A 69 20.84 16.32 2.83
C GLU A 69 20.27 17.20 3.96
N GLY A 70 19.12 16.85 4.54
CA GLY A 70 18.51 17.61 5.64
C GLY A 70 17.76 18.89 5.20
N GLN A 71 17.68 19.16 3.89
CA GLN A 71 16.90 20.28 3.35
C GLN A 71 15.40 20.02 3.43
N LYS A 72 14.60 21.02 3.82
CA LYS A 72 13.14 20.93 3.76
C LYS A 72 12.65 21.03 2.30
N THR A 73 12.40 19.91 1.65
CA THR A 73 11.79 19.82 0.33
C THR A 73 10.33 19.36 0.43
N PRO A 74 9.36 20.06 -0.18
CA PRO A 74 7.96 19.62 -0.18
C PRO A 74 7.83 18.17 -0.66
N ARG A 75 6.90 17.41 -0.08
CA ARG A 75 6.58 16.04 -0.54
C ARG A 75 5.74 16.14 -1.81
N LYS A 76 6.45 16.08 -2.93
CA LYS A 76 5.90 16.13 -4.28
C LYS A 76 5.55 14.72 -4.75
N PHE A 77 4.40 14.60 -5.39
CA PHE A 77 3.89 13.36 -5.97
C PHE A 77 3.55 13.56 -7.44
N LEU A 78 3.57 12.47 -8.22
CA LEU A 78 3.26 12.49 -9.65
C LEU A 78 4.20 13.42 -10.41
N VAL A 79 5.49 13.32 -10.10
CA VAL A 79 6.51 14.19 -10.67
C VAL A 79 6.68 13.85 -12.15
N ALA A 80 6.35 14.79 -13.01
CA ALA A 80 6.58 14.71 -14.45
C ALA A 80 7.62 15.78 -14.86
N GLU A 81 8.75 15.31 -15.40
CA GLU A 81 9.78 16.14 -16.01
C GLU A 81 9.71 16.02 -17.53
N PRO A 82 9.00 16.90 -18.24
CA PRO A 82 9.00 16.90 -19.71
C PRO A 82 10.37 17.39 -20.22
N LYS A 83 11.33 16.47 -20.34
CA LYS A 83 12.74 16.76 -20.66
C LYS A 83 13.08 16.99 -22.14
N TYR A 84 12.11 17.25 -23.02
CA TYR A 84 12.31 17.08 -24.47
C TYR A 84 12.06 18.31 -25.36
N LEU A 85 12.10 19.53 -24.82
CA LEU A 85 12.07 20.75 -25.65
C LEU A 85 13.37 21.55 -25.50
N PRO A 86 14.20 21.66 -26.56
CA PRO A 86 15.36 22.54 -26.56
C PRO A 86 14.95 23.97 -26.20
N GLY A 87 15.57 24.56 -25.16
CA GLY A 87 15.33 25.94 -24.74
C GLY A 87 14.09 26.19 -23.88
N SER A 88 13.34 25.16 -23.49
CA SER A 88 12.23 25.34 -22.53
C SER A 88 12.74 25.22 -21.09
N PRO A 89 12.34 26.12 -20.17
CA PRO A 89 12.60 25.90 -18.75
C PRO A 89 11.95 24.58 -18.32
N ILE A 90 12.68 23.77 -17.55
CA ILE A 90 12.16 22.52 -17.00
C ILE A 90 11.03 22.90 -16.04
N GLN A 91 9.78 22.81 -16.51
CA GLN A 91 8.60 22.94 -15.66
C GLN A 91 8.29 21.56 -15.09
N GLU A 92 8.68 21.37 -13.84
CA GLU A 92 8.30 20.20 -13.06
C GLU A 92 6.81 20.29 -12.72
N ILE A 93 6.01 19.34 -13.20
CA ILE A 93 4.61 19.22 -12.82
C ILE A 93 4.54 18.22 -11.67
N SER A 94 4.02 18.64 -10.54
CA SER A 94 3.85 17.78 -9.36
C SER A 94 2.67 18.25 -8.51
N VAL A 95 2.17 17.33 -7.69
CA VAL A 95 1.14 17.59 -6.69
C VAL A 95 1.80 17.61 -5.32
N ASP A 96 1.61 18.71 -4.59
CA ASP A 96 2.08 18.83 -3.22
C ASP A 96 1.07 18.17 -2.25
N LEU A 97 1.47 17.05 -1.65
CA LEU A 97 0.70 16.35 -0.62
C LEU A 97 1.40 16.42 0.74
N THR A 98 2.25 17.41 0.97
CA THR A 98 3.02 17.58 2.21
C THR A 98 2.11 17.56 3.44
N TRP A 99 0.92 18.17 3.39
CA TRP A 99 -0.01 18.15 4.51
C TRP A 99 -0.53 16.75 4.87
N LEU A 100 -0.79 15.88 3.87
CA LEU A 100 -1.21 14.50 4.10
C LEU A 100 -0.07 13.65 4.63
N THR A 101 1.12 13.82 4.07
CA THR A 101 2.31 13.08 4.53
C THR A 101 2.68 13.44 5.97
N ARG A 102 2.52 14.71 6.37
CA ARG A 102 2.64 15.15 7.77
C ARG A 102 1.63 14.46 8.68
N LEU A 103 0.36 14.46 8.29
CA LEU A 103 -0.67 13.77 9.04
C LEU A 103 -0.37 12.28 9.18
N ASN A 104 0.06 11.62 8.11
CA ASN A 104 0.49 10.21 8.16
C ASN A 104 1.67 10.03 9.12
N GLY A 105 2.70 10.87 9.03
CA GLY A 105 3.86 10.83 9.92
C GLY A 105 3.51 11.01 11.40
N ASP A 106 2.59 11.93 11.71
CA ASP A 106 2.11 12.14 13.07
C ASP A 106 1.34 10.92 13.61
N ILE A 107 0.52 10.28 12.77
CA ILE A 107 -0.14 9.01 13.13
C ILE A 107 0.90 7.91 13.35
N VAL A 108 1.87 7.78 12.45
CA VAL A 108 2.93 6.77 12.56
C VAL A 108 3.72 6.98 13.85
N LYS A 109 4.12 8.20 14.16
CA LYS A 109 4.92 8.52 15.35
C LYS A 109 4.13 8.34 16.66
N ASN A 110 2.90 8.84 16.73
CA ASN A 110 2.17 8.97 17.99
C ASN A 110 1.19 7.81 18.24
N VAL A 111 0.73 7.11 17.21
CA VAL A 111 -0.25 6.02 17.33
C VAL A 111 0.40 4.68 17.03
N ILE A 112 1.10 4.55 15.90
CA ILE A 112 1.70 3.29 15.46
C ILE A 112 2.98 2.99 16.23
N GLY A 113 3.86 4.00 16.42
CA GLY A 113 5.16 3.88 17.08
C GLY A 113 5.12 3.27 18.48
N PRO A 114 4.21 3.71 19.37
CA PRO A 114 4.05 3.08 20.69
C PRO A 114 3.43 1.67 20.63
N ASN A 115 2.77 1.32 19.52
CA ASN A 115 1.98 0.10 19.36
C ASN A 115 2.46 -0.78 18.18
N VAL A 116 3.75 -0.71 17.82
CA VAL A 116 4.26 -1.32 16.58
C VAL A 116 3.96 -2.80 16.52
N ARG A 117 4.05 -3.53 17.64
CA ARG A 117 3.75 -4.95 17.67
C ARG A 117 2.32 -5.25 17.24
N THR A 118 1.35 -4.49 17.73
CA THR A 118 -0.07 -4.64 17.37
C THR A 118 -0.30 -4.29 15.91
N PHE A 119 0.23 -3.15 15.46
CA PHE A 119 0.11 -2.73 14.06
C PHE A 119 0.86 -3.65 13.09
N GLY A 120 1.96 -4.27 13.51
CA GLY A 120 2.67 -5.29 12.73
C GLY A 120 1.77 -6.47 12.41
N TYR A 121 0.99 -6.95 13.38
CA TYR A 121 -0.03 -7.97 13.13
C TYR A 121 -1.13 -7.47 12.20
N VAL A 122 -1.61 -6.24 12.39
CA VAL A 122 -2.65 -5.64 11.50
C VAL A 122 -2.15 -5.58 10.05
N ILE A 123 -0.92 -5.10 9.84
CA ILE A 123 -0.29 -5.01 8.51
C ILE A 123 -0.13 -6.41 7.93
N TRP A 124 0.49 -7.34 8.65
CA TRP A 124 0.74 -8.69 8.16
C TRP A 124 -0.57 -9.43 7.81
N TRP A 125 -1.59 -9.35 8.68
CA TRP A 125 -2.89 -9.96 8.40
C TRP A 125 -3.62 -9.29 7.25
N SER A 126 -3.45 -7.98 7.06
CA SER A 126 -4.01 -7.28 5.90
C SER A 126 -3.37 -7.77 4.62
N GLU A 127 -2.03 -7.86 4.56
CA GLU A 127 -1.29 -8.39 3.41
C GLU A 127 -1.66 -9.86 3.13
N PHE A 128 -1.79 -10.68 4.18
CA PHE A 128 -2.19 -12.07 4.06
C PHE A 128 -3.63 -12.20 3.54
N ALA A 129 -4.55 -11.40 4.07
CA ALA A 129 -5.94 -11.36 3.60
C ALA A 129 -6.02 -10.93 2.13
N ILE A 130 -5.27 -9.90 1.72
CA ILE A 130 -5.19 -9.48 0.31
C ILE A 130 -4.74 -10.66 -0.56
N PHE A 131 -3.66 -11.34 -0.18
CA PHE A 131 -3.18 -12.50 -0.91
C PHE A 131 -4.25 -13.58 -1.05
N ILE A 132 -4.85 -14.04 0.06
CA ILE A 132 -5.84 -15.13 0.03
C ILE A 132 -7.09 -14.75 -0.78
N LEU A 133 -7.65 -13.56 -0.54
CA LEU A 133 -8.85 -13.09 -1.22
C LEU A 133 -8.62 -12.95 -2.74
N LEU A 134 -7.51 -12.33 -3.14
CA LEU A 134 -7.23 -12.12 -4.56
C LEU A 134 -6.73 -13.39 -5.25
N PHE A 135 -5.95 -14.24 -4.59
CA PHE A 135 -5.44 -15.47 -5.18
C PHE A 135 -6.58 -16.45 -5.48
N LEU A 136 -7.45 -16.70 -4.50
CA LEU A 136 -8.62 -17.56 -4.66
C LEU A 136 -9.74 -16.94 -5.50
N GLY A 137 -9.67 -15.61 -5.73
CA GLY A 137 -10.74 -14.87 -6.35
C GLY A 137 -12.02 -14.89 -5.51
N LEU A 138 -11.88 -14.73 -4.19
CA LEU A 138 -12.92 -14.71 -3.17
C LEU A 138 -13.04 -13.30 -2.60
N PHE A 139 -14.24 -12.72 -2.65
CA PHE A 139 -14.55 -11.34 -2.27
C PHE A 139 -13.51 -10.36 -2.82
N THR A 140 -13.26 -10.45 -4.12
CA THR A 140 -12.15 -9.72 -4.77
C THR A 140 -12.24 -8.20 -4.62
N ARG A 141 -13.44 -7.65 -4.42
CA ARG A 141 -13.61 -6.22 -4.11
C ARG A 141 -13.14 -5.87 -2.70
N ILE A 142 -13.37 -6.75 -1.72
CA ILE A 142 -12.85 -6.57 -0.36
C ILE A 142 -11.32 -6.66 -0.38
N GLY A 143 -10.78 -7.67 -1.07
CA GLY A 143 -9.32 -7.78 -1.25
C GLY A 143 -8.73 -6.54 -1.91
N GLY A 144 -9.38 -6.00 -2.94
CA GLY A 144 -9.00 -4.74 -3.59
C GLY A 144 -9.10 -3.52 -2.66
N LEU A 145 -10.12 -3.42 -1.82
CA LEU A 145 -10.28 -2.31 -0.86
C LEU A 145 -9.20 -2.34 0.23
N ILE A 146 -8.88 -3.52 0.76
CA ILE A 146 -7.78 -3.66 1.75
C ILE A 146 -6.46 -3.31 1.07
N ALA A 147 -6.21 -3.83 -0.14
CA ALA A 147 -5.02 -3.50 -0.92
C ALA A 147 -4.90 -2.00 -1.20
N LEU A 148 -6.01 -1.33 -1.51
CA LEU A 148 -6.03 0.12 -1.71
C LEU A 148 -5.64 0.86 -0.43
N GLY A 149 -6.22 0.48 0.73
CA GLY A 149 -5.89 1.10 2.01
C GLY A 149 -4.41 0.95 2.38
N VAL A 150 -3.88 -0.27 2.31
CA VAL A 150 -2.46 -0.56 2.60
C VAL A 150 -1.55 0.18 1.62
N SER A 151 -1.84 0.12 0.32
CA SER A 151 -0.97 0.71 -0.71
C SER A 151 -1.02 2.23 -0.69
N ALA A 152 -2.19 2.84 -0.44
CA ALA A 152 -2.32 4.28 -0.31
C ALA A 152 -1.54 4.80 0.90
N GLN A 153 -1.60 4.09 2.03
CA GLN A 153 -0.81 4.44 3.20
C GLN A 153 0.69 4.38 2.90
N LEU A 154 1.16 3.28 2.28
CA LEU A 154 2.57 3.15 1.87
C LEU A 154 2.97 4.23 0.85
N THR A 155 2.08 4.58 -0.07
CA THR A 155 2.33 5.64 -1.06
C THR A 155 2.57 6.96 -0.34
N LEU A 156 1.72 7.35 0.61
CA LEU A 156 1.88 8.59 1.38
C LEU A 156 3.17 8.58 2.22
N GLY A 157 3.47 7.45 2.85
CA GLY A 157 4.63 7.31 3.73
C GLY A 157 5.97 7.28 3.00
N LEU A 158 6.07 6.53 1.89
CA LEU A 158 7.36 6.13 1.31
C LEU A 158 7.59 6.59 -0.14
N ALA A 159 6.56 6.94 -0.91
CA ALA A 159 6.78 7.34 -2.31
C ALA A 159 7.71 8.55 -2.40
N GLY A 160 8.77 8.46 -3.21
CA GLY A 160 9.75 9.53 -3.39
C GLY A 160 10.61 9.81 -2.14
N VAL A 161 10.64 8.91 -1.15
CA VAL A 161 11.54 9.04 0.00
C VAL A 161 12.96 8.62 -0.41
N PRO A 162 13.98 9.46 -0.18
CA PRO A 162 15.36 9.08 -0.41
C PRO A 162 15.91 8.30 0.79
N ILE A 163 15.70 6.98 0.80
CA ILE A 163 16.28 6.10 1.81
C ILE A 163 17.80 5.99 1.57
N PRO A 164 18.65 6.00 2.61
CA PRO A 164 20.09 5.83 2.40
C PRO A 164 20.40 4.51 1.68
N GLY A 165 20.96 4.61 0.48
CA GLY A 165 21.31 3.46 -0.37
C GLY A 165 20.24 3.05 -1.38
N ASP A 166 18.99 3.46 -1.21
CA ASP A 166 17.86 3.07 -2.06
C ASP A 166 16.88 4.24 -2.26
N TYR A 167 16.53 4.55 -3.51
CA TYR A 167 15.52 5.57 -3.80
C TYR A 167 14.14 4.93 -3.96
N GLU A 168 13.20 5.30 -3.10
CA GLU A 168 11.82 4.78 -3.17
C GLU A 168 11.07 5.41 -4.34
N TRP A 169 11.02 4.70 -5.46
CA TRP A 169 10.42 5.22 -6.69
C TRP A 169 8.89 5.29 -6.57
N GLU A 170 8.34 6.52 -6.65
CA GLU A 170 6.91 6.79 -6.43
C GLU A 170 5.97 5.96 -7.32
N TRP A 171 6.37 5.68 -8.56
CA TRP A 171 5.54 4.96 -9.53
C TRP A 171 5.31 3.51 -9.16
N ALA A 172 6.22 2.88 -8.41
CA ALA A 172 6.00 1.52 -7.90
C ALA A 172 4.76 1.47 -7.00
N TYR A 173 4.62 2.46 -6.09
CA TYR A 173 3.49 2.57 -5.18
C TYR A 173 2.19 2.93 -5.90
N ILE A 174 2.25 3.91 -6.82
CA ILE A 174 1.10 4.34 -7.62
C ILE A 174 0.53 3.18 -8.45
N GLN A 175 1.39 2.33 -9.04
CA GLN A 175 0.94 1.17 -9.80
C GLN A 175 0.15 0.19 -8.94
N ILE A 176 0.55 -0.05 -7.69
CA ILE A 176 -0.17 -0.95 -6.79
C ILE A 176 -1.53 -0.33 -6.41
N VAL A 177 -1.59 0.98 -6.15
CA VAL A 177 -2.85 1.72 -5.92
C VAL A 177 -3.79 1.58 -7.13
N VAL A 178 -3.29 1.78 -8.34
CA VAL A 178 -4.08 1.63 -9.58
C VAL A 178 -4.56 0.19 -9.75
N LEU A 179 -3.69 -0.80 -9.53
CA LEU A 179 -4.08 -2.22 -9.59
C LEU A 179 -5.18 -2.54 -8.56
N ALA A 180 -5.08 -2.01 -7.34
CA ALA A 180 -6.11 -2.18 -6.31
C ALA A 180 -7.46 -1.58 -6.76
N LEU A 181 -7.46 -0.37 -7.32
CA LEU A 181 -8.66 0.24 -7.90
C LEU A 181 -9.27 -0.61 -9.03
N LEU A 182 -8.43 -1.19 -9.89
CA LEU A 182 -8.88 -2.10 -10.93
C LEU A 182 -9.52 -3.36 -10.35
N MET A 183 -8.99 -3.93 -9.25
CA MET A 183 -9.61 -5.11 -8.62
C MET A 183 -11.01 -4.80 -8.07
N ILE A 184 -11.19 -3.60 -7.51
CA ILE A 184 -12.48 -3.13 -7.01
C ILE A 184 -13.48 -2.95 -8.17
N GLY A 185 -13.05 -2.27 -9.23
CA GLY A 185 -13.91 -1.93 -10.37
C GLY A 185 -14.30 -3.16 -11.20
N LEU A 186 -13.31 -3.98 -11.57
CA LEU A 186 -13.49 -5.10 -12.48
C LEU A 186 -14.06 -6.35 -11.82
N ALA A 187 -13.92 -6.49 -10.49
CA ALA A 187 -14.33 -7.66 -9.72
C ALA A 187 -13.85 -8.98 -10.39
N PRO A 188 -12.53 -9.17 -10.50
CA PRO A 188 -11.93 -10.25 -11.30
C PRO A 188 -12.29 -11.66 -10.80
N GLY A 189 -12.73 -11.80 -9.55
CA GLY A 189 -13.21 -13.08 -9.01
C GLY A 189 -14.40 -13.65 -9.77
N ARG A 190 -15.21 -12.79 -10.40
CA ARG A 190 -16.38 -13.19 -11.21
C ARG A 190 -16.02 -13.91 -12.50
N ILE A 191 -14.78 -13.74 -12.96
CA ILE A 191 -14.28 -14.33 -14.20
C ILE A 191 -13.72 -15.72 -13.91
N LEU A 192 -12.77 -15.82 -12.97
CA LEU A 192 -12.12 -17.08 -12.57
C LEU A 192 -11.81 -17.07 -11.08
N GLY A 193 -12.76 -17.43 -10.24
CA GLY A 193 -12.59 -17.43 -8.79
C GLY A 193 -13.82 -17.96 -8.06
N LEU A 194 -13.72 -18.02 -6.73
CA LEU A 194 -14.83 -18.44 -5.87
C LEU A 194 -16.03 -17.47 -5.95
N ASP A 195 -15.81 -16.20 -6.27
CA ASP A 195 -16.86 -15.21 -6.49
C ASP A 195 -17.85 -15.62 -7.60
N ALA A 196 -17.37 -16.28 -8.66
CA ALA A 196 -18.23 -16.80 -9.72
C ALA A 196 -19.18 -17.90 -9.20
N LEU A 197 -18.73 -18.74 -8.26
CA LEU A 197 -19.54 -19.78 -7.64
C LEU A 197 -20.55 -19.18 -6.66
N ILE A 198 -20.11 -18.24 -5.81
CA ILE A 198 -20.96 -17.53 -4.85
C ILE A 198 -22.10 -16.85 -5.57
N ARG A 199 -21.84 -16.19 -6.70
CA ARG A 199 -22.89 -15.51 -7.49
C ARG A 199 -23.93 -16.47 -8.06
N LYS A 200 -23.52 -17.63 -8.56
CA LYS A 200 -24.47 -18.64 -9.07
C LYS A 200 -25.45 -19.09 -7.99
N TRP A 201 -24.96 -19.25 -6.77
CA TRP A 201 -25.78 -19.63 -5.62
C TRP A 201 -26.60 -18.46 -5.05
N ALA A 202 -25.99 -17.27 -4.91
CA ALA A 202 -26.60 -16.11 -4.26
C ALA A 202 -27.67 -15.43 -5.12
N ALA A 203 -27.58 -15.48 -6.45
CA ALA A 203 -28.51 -14.83 -7.36
C ALA A 203 -30.00 -15.21 -7.13
N PRO A 204 -30.39 -16.51 -7.11
CA PRO A 204 -31.79 -16.89 -6.87
C PRO A 204 -32.27 -16.52 -5.45
N VAL A 205 -31.37 -16.53 -4.46
CA VAL A 205 -31.70 -16.21 -3.06
C VAL A 205 -31.85 -14.71 -2.85
N ALA A 206 -31.01 -13.90 -3.51
CA ALA A 206 -31.08 -12.45 -3.49
C ALA A 206 -32.34 -11.91 -4.20
N ALA A 207 -32.77 -12.58 -5.29
CA ALA A 207 -34.01 -12.26 -5.98
C ALA A 207 -35.25 -12.43 -5.09
N ARG A 208 -35.18 -13.31 -4.08
CA ARG A 208 -36.23 -13.50 -3.06
C ARG A 208 -36.16 -12.47 -1.92
N GLY A 209 -35.30 -11.47 -2.02
CA GLY A 209 -35.21 -10.36 -1.06
C GLY A 209 -34.17 -10.50 0.04
N ASN A 210 -33.40 -11.60 0.09
CA ASN A 210 -32.41 -11.82 1.15
C ASN A 210 -31.24 -10.82 1.06
N ILE A 211 -31.02 -10.05 2.13
CA ILE A 211 -30.01 -8.99 2.22
C ILE A 211 -28.58 -9.56 2.21
N LEU A 212 -28.32 -10.67 2.89
CA LEU A 212 -26.99 -11.28 2.94
C LEU A 212 -26.56 -11.77 1.56
N ALA A 213 -27.48 -12.35 0.79
CA ALA A 213 -27.21 -12.76 -0.59
C ALA A 213 -26.93 -11.55 -1.50
N LYS A 214 -27.64 -10.43 -1.31
CA LYS A 214 -27.37 -9.17 -2.02
C LYS A 214 -25.99 -8.61 -1.68
N LEU A 215 -25.62 -8.61 -0.39
CA LEU A 215 -24.29 -8.17 0.05
C LEU A 215 -23.20 -9.06 -0.52
N ALA A 216 -23.37 -10.40 -0.45
CA ALA A 216 -22.42 -11.35 -1.04
C ALA A 216 -22.20 -11.06 -2.53
N MET A 217 -23.25 -10.80 -3.31
CA MET A 217 -23.14 -10.44 -4.73
C MET A 217 -22.46 -9.09 -4.99
N LEU A 218 -22.58 -8.14 -4.05
CA LEU A 218 -21.97 -6.81 -4.15
C LEU A 218 -20.45 -6.89 -3.97
N VAL A 219 -20.01 -7.70 -3.01
CA VAL A 219 -18.59 -7.82 -2.64
C VAL A 219 -17.85 -8.91 -3.43
N SER A 220 -18.57 -9.88 -3.99
CA SER A 220 -18.10 -10.80 -5.04
C SER A 220 -18.03 -10.15 -6.41
#